data_AF-A0A538AZL4-F1
#
_entry.id   AF-A0A538AZL4-F1
#
_cell.length_a   1.000
_cell.length_b   1.000
_cell.length_c   1.000
_cell.angle_alpha   90.00
_cell.angle_beta   90.00
_cell.angle_gamma   90.00
#
_symmetry.space_group_name_H-M   'P 1'
#
loop_
_entity.id
_entity.type
_entity.pdbx_description
1 polymer ?
#
loop_
_entity_poly.entity_id
_entity_poly.type
_entity_poly.pdbx_seq_one_letter_code
_entity_poly.pdbx_strand_id
1 'polypeptide(L)'
;MTIGKGTLIILATVLAAAVTFLVALRNRRATFLTAENHRGERIPVVLGIAITAGLMVGVLSVLVADFRNHRVVPTAKGTAEILGGILLVFLAGLQDDARPTRTHGLVWHFQQLARGRLTPGIVKLAVSVLAAAVF
;
A
#
# COMPACT_ATOMS: atom_id res chain seq x y z
N MET A 1 17.18 -31.62 0.63
CA MET A 1 16.92 -30.34 -0.06
C MET A 1 16.65 -29.29 1.02
N THR A 2 17.63 -28.48 1.37
CA THR A 2 17.49 -27.46 2.43
C THR A 2 16.84 -26.22 1.86
N ILE A 3 15.69 -25.82 2.41
CA ILE A 3 14.99 -24.59 2.03
C ILE A 3 15.84 -23.39 2.46
N GLY A 4 16.21 -22.52 1.52
CA GLY A 4 16.98 -21.32 1.80
C GLY A 4 16.18 -20.32 2.63
N LYS A 5 16.86 -19.53 3.48
CA LYS A 5 16.23 -18.48 4.31
C LYS A 5 15.40 -17.49 3.47
N GLY A 6 15.87 -17.13 2.28
CA GLY A 6 15.13 -16.27 1.35
C GLY A 6 13.82 -16.88 0.87
N THR A 7 13.79 -18.18 0.61
CA THR A 7 12.57 -18.90 0.24
C THR A 7 11.53 -18.87 1.36
N LEU A 8 11.95 -18.98 2.62
CA LEU A 8 11.04 -18.88 3.77
C LEU A 8 10.43 -17.49 3.92
N ILE A 9 11.20 -16.42 3.69
CA ILE A 9 10.71 -15.04 3.74
C ILE A 9 9.67 -14.79 2.65
N ILE A 10 9.95 -15.23 1.41
CA ILE A 10 9.00 -15.14 0.30
C ILE A 10 7.72 -15.92 0.64
N LEU A 11 7.86 -17.14 1.16
CA LEU A 11 6.71 -17.96 1.54
C LEU A 11 5.86 -17.30 2.63
N ALA A 12 6.50 -16.71 3.66
CA ALA A 12 5.81 -15.98 4.72
C ALA A 12 5.06 -14.74 4.18
N THR A 13 5.68 -13.99 3.26
CA THR A 13 5.08 -12.83 2.58
C THR A 13 3.84 -13.24 1.79
N VAL A 14 3.97 -14.28 0.95
CA VAL A 14 2.88 -14.78 0.11
C VAL A 14 1.75 -15.36 0.97
N LEU A 15 2.09 -16.11 2.03
CA LEU A 15 1.12 -16.70 2.94
C LEU A 15 0.37 -15.61 3.71
N ALA A 16 1.06 -14.59 4.21
CA ALA A 16 0.42 -13.46 4.88
C ALA A 16 -0.54 -12.70 3.96
N ALA A 17 -0.14 -12.46 2.72
CA ALA A 17 -1.03 -11.86 1.71
C ALA A 17 -2.25 -12.75 1.45
N ALA A 18 -2.04 -14.05 1.21
CA ALA A 18 -3.12 -15.00 0.93
C ALA A 18 -4.11 -15.14 2.10
N VAL A 19 -3.61 -15.26 3.34
CA VAL A 19 -4.44 -15.34 4.54
C VAL A 19 -5.23 -14.04 4.72
N THR A 20 -4.59 -12.88 4.59
CA THR A 20 -5.27 -11.58 4.70
C THR A 20 -6.35 -11.44 3.64
N PHE A 21 -6.06 -11.82 2.40
CA PHE A 21 -7.03 -11.84 1.31
C PHE A 21 -8.22 -12.75 1.63
N LEU A 22 -7.98 -14.00 2.04
CA LEU A 22 -9.03 -14.97 2.36
C LEU A 22 -9.89 -14.53 3.55
N VAL A 23 -9.28 -13.98 4.60
CA VAL A 23 -10.00 -13.42 5.75
C VAL A 23 -10.87 -12.23 5.31
N ALA A 24 -10.33 -11.34 4.49
CA ALA A 24 -11.06 -10.20 3.95
C ALA A 24 -12.20 -10.65 3.01
N LEU A 25 -11.99 -11.71 2.21
CA LEU A 25 -13.04 -12.30 1.38
C LEU A 25 -14.15 -12.95 2.21
N ARG A 26 -13.79 -13.68 3.27
CA ARG A 26 -14.73 -14.32 4.18
C ARG A 26 -15.56 -13.28 4.93
N ASN A 27 -14.93 -12.16 5.30
CA ASN A 27 -15.53 -11.07 6.04
C ASN A 27 -16.04 -9.93 5.14
N ARG A 28 -16.37 -10.21 3.86
CA ARG A 28 -16.91 -9.21 2.91
C ARG A 28 -18.11 -8.41 3.43
N ARG A 29 -18.90 -9.00 4.34
CA ARG A 29 -20.05 -8.35 4.99
C ARG A 29 -19.66 -7.34 6.08
N ALA A 30 -18.46 -7.49 6.67
CA ALA A 30 -17.94 -6.63 7.73
C ALA A 30 -16.91 -5.61 7.24
N THR A 31 -16.37 -5.78 6.02
CA THR A 31 -15.47 -4.80 5.41
C THR A 31 -16.24 -3.56 4.98
N PHE A 32 -16.10 -2.48 5.75
CA PHE A 32 -16.58 -1.12 5.44
C PHE A 32 -15.91 -0.49 4.20
N LEU A 33 -14.87 -1.13 3.64
CA LEU A 33 -14.09 -0.62 2.52
C LEU A 33 -14.58 -1.21 1.19
N THR A 34 -15.59 -0.57 0.62
CA THR A 34 -16.08 -0.82 -0.74
C THR A 34 -15.82 0.39 -1.62
N ALA A 35 -15.30 0.17 -2.82
CA ALA A 35 -15.13 1.21 -3.84
C ALA A 35 -16.12 0.99 -4.99
N GLU A 36 -16.48 2.06 -5.70
CA GLU A 36 -17.34 2.00 -6.88
C GLU A 36 -16.48 1.74 -8.13
N ASN A 37 -16.80 0.70 -8.90
CA ASN A 37 -16.13 0.39 -10.17
C ASN A 37 -16.62 1.33 -11.30
N HIS A 38 -15.95 1.33 -12.46
CA HIS A 38 -16.35 2.08 -13.67
C HIS A 38 -17.80 1.81 -14.16
N ARG A 39 -18.41 0.72 -13.68
CA ARG A 39 -19.80 0.33 -13.97
C ARG A 39 -20.81 0.81 -12.90
N GLY A 40 -20.36 1.52 -11.86
CA GLY A 40 -21.19 1.92 -10.74
C GLY A 40 -21.40 0.83 -9.67
N GLU A 41 -20.78 -0.34 -9.83
CA GLU A 41 -20.92 -1.46 -8.91
C GLU A 41 -19.95 -1.32 -7.72
N ARG A 42 -20.44 -1.56 -6.49
CA ARG A 42 -19.60 -1.55 -5.29
C ARG A 42 -18.81 -2.85 -5.17
N ILE A 43 -17.50 -2.75 -5.29
CA ILE A 43 -16.56 -3.87 -5.15
C ILE A 43 -15.75 -3.74 -3.84
N PRO A 44 -15.47 -4.86 -3.15
CA PRO A 44 -14.68 -4.82 -1.92
C PRO A 44 -13.19 -4.54 -2.21
N VAL A 45 -12.60 -3.58 -1.49
CA VAL A 45 -11.19 -3.14 -1.66
C VAL A 45 -10.26 -4.00 -0.82
N VAL A 46 -10.21 -5.30 -1.14
CA VAL A 46 -9.53 -6.32 -0.31
C VAL A 46 -8.15 -6.69 -0.81
N LEU A 47 -7.89 -6.47 -2.11
CA LEU A 47 -6.60 -6.81 -2.72
C LEU A 47 -5.47 -5.90 -2.19
N GLY A 48 -5.72 -4.59 -2.11
CA GLY A 48 -4.72 -3.64 -1.59
C GLY A 48 -4.32 -3.95 -0.15
N ILE A 49 -5.29 -4.30 0.71
CA ILE A 49 -5.04 -4.67 2.11
C ILE A 49 -4.17 -5.93 2.18
N ALA A 50 -4.48 -6.95 1.36
CA ALA A 50 -3.74 -8.20 1.32
C ALA A 50 -2.29 -8.00 0.87
N ILE A 51 -2.07 -7.23 -0.20
CA ILE A 51 -0.73 -6.94 -0.72
C ILE A 51 0.08 -6.17 0.32
N THR A 52 -0.48 -5.12 0.91
CA THR A 52 0.21 -4.33 1.95
C THR A 52 0.55 -5.18 3.17
N ALA A 53 -0.37 -6.01 3.65
CA ALA A 53 -0.11 -6.90 4.78
C ALA A 53 1.02 -7.90 4.47
N GLY A 54 1.01 -8.49 3.26
CA GLY A 54 2.09 -9.36 2.80
C GLY A 54 3.44 -8.67 2.79
N LEU A 55 3.51 -7.49 2.14
CA LEU A 55 4.74 -6.69 2.08
C LEU A 55 5.27 -6.32 3.46
N MET A 56 4.40 -5.89 4.38
CA MET A 56 4.78 -5.58 5.77
C MET A 56 5.41 -6.80 6.45
N VAL A 57 4.80 -7.99 6.34
CA VAL A 57 5.35 -9.22 6.92
C VAL A 57 6.68 -9.60 6.29
N GLY A 58 6.82 -9.46 4.97
CA GLY A 58 8.06 -9.73 4.26
C GLY A 58 9.21 -8.84 4.74
N VAL A 59 8.99 -7.53 4.78
CA VAL A 59 10.00 -6.55 5.24
C VAL A 59 10.37 -6.78 6.72
N LEU A 60 9.38 -7.04 7.59
CA LEU A 60 9.64 -7.37 9.00
C LEU A 60 10.43 -8.67 9.15
N SER A 61 10.16 -9.68 8.31
CA SER A 61 10.89 -10.96 8.35
C SER A 61 12.36 -10.80 7.95
N VAL A 62 12.65 -9.94 6.97
CA VAL A 62 14.02 -9.57 6.59
C VAL A 62 14.72 -8.87 7.76
N LEU A 63 14.06 -7.89 8.39
CA LEU A 63 14.60 -7.16 9.55
C LEU A 63 14.98 -8.10 10.71
N VAL A 64 14.08 -9.02 11.07
CA VAL A 64 14.32 -9.99 12.14
C VAL A 64 15.48 -10.92 11.79
N ALA A 65 15.57 -11.35 10.53
CA ALA A 65 16.67 -12.20 10.07
C ALA A 65 18.02 -11.46 10.13
N ASP A 66 18.08 -10.21 9.69
CA ASP A 66 19.30 -9.41 9.72
C ASP A 66 19.76 -9.10 11.15
N PHE A 67 18.83 -8.72 12.03
CA PHE A 67 19.11 -8.48 13.45
C PHE A 67 19.73 -9.72 14.12
N ARG A 68 19.15 -10.90 13.87
CA ARG A 68 19.65 -12.18 14.43
C ARG A 68 21.03 -12.57 13.93
N ASN A 69 21.40 -12.19 12.70
CA ASN A 69 22.72 -12.54 12.14
C ASN A 69 23.81 -11.52 12.51
N HIS A 70 23.50 -10.52 13.34
CA HIS A 70 24.39 -9.40 13.69
C HIS A 70 25.00 -8.71 12.47
N ARG A 71 24.35 -8.87 11.31
CA ARG A 71 24.57 -8.03 10.14
C ARG A 71 23.86 -6.75 10.47
N VAL A 72 24.54 -5.91 11.25
CA VAL A 72 24.11 -4.56 11.60
C VAL A 72 23.67 -3.91 10.30
N VAL A 73 22.36 -3.77 10.11
CA VAL A 73 21.78 -3.13 8.94
C VAL A 73 22.40 -1.73 8.87
N PRO A 74 23.29 -1.42 7.91
CA PRO A 74 23.49 -0.04 7.57
C PRO A 74 22.15 0.35 6.94
N THR A 75 21.37 1.17 7.66
CA THR A 75 20.07 1.74 7.26
C THR A 75 18.80 1.06 7.82
N ALA A 76 18.69 0.98 9.16
CA ALA A 76 17.37 1.03 9.79
C ALA A 76 16.50 2.17 9.21
N LYS A 77 17.17 3.28 8.84
CA LYS A 77 16.65 4.39 8.03
C LYS A 77 16.04 3.90 6.69
N GLY A 78 16.78 3.17 5.87
CA GLY A 78 16.37 2.68 4.55
C GLY A 78 15.22 1.69 4.62
N THR A 79 15.15 0.88 5.68
CA THR A 79 13.99 -0.01 5.87
C THR A 79 12.75 0.74 6.35
N ALA A 80 12.91 1.70 7.27
CA ALA A 80 11.81 2.58 7.69
C ALA A 80 11.29 3.43 6.51
N GLU A 81 12.18 3.84 5.63
CA GLU A 81 11.90 4.52 4.37
C GLU A 81 11.07 3.65 3.40
N ILE A 82 11.46 2.39 3.19
CA ILE A 82 10.70 1.43 2.37
C ILE A 82 9.31 1.17 2.97
N LEU A 83 9.23 0.93 4.28
CA LEU A 83 7.96 0.72 4.98
C LEU A 83 7.06 1.97 4.90
N GLY A 84 7.65 3.15 5.10
CA GLY A 84 6.97 4.43 4.95
C GLY A 84 6.44 4.63 3.53
N GLY A 85 7.24 4.33 2.51
CA GLY A 85 6.82 4.38 1.10
C GLY A 85 5.67 3.44 0.79
N ILE A 86 5.73 2.18 1.22
CA ILE A 86 4.65 1.19 1.08
C ILE A 86 3.36 1.71 1.74
N LEU A 87 3.47 2.24 2.97
CA LEU A 87 2.33 2.76 3.70
C LEU A 87 1.74 3.99 3.03
N LEU A 88 2.57 4.93 2.56
CA LEU A 88 2.12 6.12 1.85
C LEU A 88 1.38 5.77 0.55
N VAL A 89 1.92 4.86 -0.26
CA VAL A 89 1.27 4.39 -1.50
C VAL A 89 -0.05 3.70 -1.18
N PHE A 90 -0.09 2.85 -0.15
CA PHE A 90 -1.31 2.19 0.28
C PHE A 90 -2.36 3.18 0.76
N LEU A 91 -2.00 4.14 1.61
CA LEU A 91 -2.92 5.17 2.11
C LEU A 91 -3.42 6.08 0.99
N ALA A 92 -2.57 6.44 0.04
CA ALA A 92 -2.95 7.22 -1.13
C ALA A 92 -3.93 6.46 -2.04
N GLY A 93 -3.71 5.16 -2.24
CA GLY A 93 -4.63 4.27 -2.96
C GLY A 93 -5.97 4.12 -2.23
N LEU A 94 -5.92 3.88 -0.91
CA LEU A 94 -7.12 3.73 -0.08
C LEU A 94 -7.96 5.01 -0.05
N GLN A 95 -7.32 6.17 -0.01
CA GLN A 95 -8.00 7.46 -0.04
C GLN A 95 -8.66 7.75 -1.40
N ASP A 96 -8.07 7.28 -2.50
CA ASP A 96 -8.67 7.36 -3.83
C ASP A 96 -9.89 6.46 -3.95
N ASP A 97 -9.76 5.21 -3.51
CA ASP A 97 -10.83 4.22 -3.51
C ASP A 97 -12.03 4.66 -2.65
N ALA A 98 -11.77 5.39 -1.56
CA ALA A 98 -12.79 5.92 -0.66
C ALA A 98 -13.51 7.18 -1.20
N ARG A 99 -12.94 7.86 -2.21
CA ARG A 99 -13.51 9.10 -2.77
C ARG A 99 -13.60 8.99 -4.30
N PRO A 100 -14.58 8.22 -4.84
CA PRO A 100 -14.79 8.14 -6.27
C PRO A 100 -15.24 9.49 -6.83
N THR A 101 -14.29 10.34 -7.21
CA THR A 101 -14.58 11.59 -7.93
C THR A 101 -14.77 11.30 -9.41
N ARG A 102 -16.00 11.44 -9.92
CA ARG A 102 -16.39 11.35 -11.35
C ARG A 102 -15.81 12.46 -12.25
N THR A 103 -14.74 13.12 -11.83
CA THR A 103 -14.16 14.28 -12.53
C THR A 103 -12.86 13.88 -13.18
N HIS A 104 -12.90 13.71 -14.50
CA HIS A 104 -11.74 13.36 -15.32
C HIS A 104 -11.00 14.62 -15.80
N GLY A 105 -9.69 14.67 -15.58
CA GLY A 105 -8.77 15.59 -16.27
C GLY A 105 -7.80 16.34 -15.36
N LEU A 106 -6.51 16.35 -15.73
CA LEU A 106 -5.45 17.12 -15.06
C LEU A 106 -5.82 18.61 -14.94
N VAL A 107 -6.39 19.18 -16.00
CA VAL A 107 -6.82 20.58 -16.06
C VAL A 107 -7.83 20.92 -14.97
N TRP A 108 -8.78 20.02 -14.69
CA TRP A 108 -9.80 20.23 -13.66
C TRP A 108 -9.17 20.24 -12.26
N HIS A 109 -8.22 19.34 -11.99
CA HIS A 109 -7.48 19.33 -10.73
C HIS A 109 -6.71 20.64 -10.53
N PHE A 110 -5.99 21.13 -11.54
CA PHE A 110 -5.29 22.42 -11.44
C PHE A 110 -6.25 23.62 -11.28
N GLN A 111 -7.43 23.60 -11.93
CA GLN A 111 -8.46 24.62 -11.71
C GLN A 111 -9.02 24.61 -10.29
N GLN A 112 -9.19 23.44 -9.67
CA GLN A 112 -9.58 23.35 -8.26
C GLN A 112 -8.48 23.86 -7.33
N LEU A 113 -7.21 23.57 -7.64
CA LEU A 113 -6.07 24.10 -6.90
C LEU A 113 -6.03 25.62 -6.95
N ALA A 114 -6.23 26.20 -8.14
CA ALA A 114 -6.30 27.67 -8.33
C ALA A 114 -7.47 28.32 -7.57
N ARG A 115 -8.51 27.54 -7.23
CA ARG A 115 -9.64 27.97 -6.38
C ARG A 115 -9.45 27.64 -4.90
N GLY A 116 -8.25 27.22 -4.49
CA GLY A 116 -7.92 26.89 -3.10
C GLY A 116 -8.50 25.56 -2.60
N ARG A 117 -8.94 24.67 -3.49
CA ARG A 117 -9.52 23.37 -3.14
C ARG A 117 -8.54 22.23 -3.42
N LEU A 118 -8.17 21.50 -2.38
CA LEU A 118 -7.35 20.29 -2.51
C LEU A 118 -8.21 19.12 -3.03
N THR A 119 -7.78 18.53 -4.14
CA THR A 119 -8.40 17.35 -4.74
C THR A 119 -7.52 16.11 -4.55
N PRO A 120 -8.09 14.89 -4.56
CA PRO A 120 -7.32 13.65 -4.41
C PRO A 120 -6.17 13.54 -5.43
N GLY A 121 -6.40 13.99 -6.67
CA GLY A 121 -5.38 14.00 -7.73
C GLY A 121 -4.16 14.88 -7.40
N ILE A 122 -4.37 16.07 -6.82
CA ILE A 122 -3.27 16.95 -6.39
C ILE A 122 -2.51 16.34 -5.24
N VAL A 123 -3.23 15.76 -4.27
CA VAL A 123 -2.60 15.09 -3.11
C VAL A 123 -1.72 13.94 -3.58
N LYS A 124 -2.20 13.11 -4.50
CA LYS A 124 -1.38 12.06 -5.13
C LYS A 124 -0.15 12.61 -5.83
N LEU A 125 -0.31 13.66 -6.63
CA LEU A 125 0.80 14.28 -7.36
C LEU A 125 1.86 14.82 -6.39
N ALA A 126 1.43 15.50 -5.33
CA ALA A 126 2.31 15.99 -4.28
C ALA A 126 3.02 14.85 -3.54
N VAL A 127 2.30 13.80 -3.14
CA VAL A 127 2.87 12.62 -2.48
C VAL A 127 3.88 11.91 -3.39
N SER A 128 3.57 11.74 -4.68
CA SER A 128 4.49 11.13 -5.64
C SER A 128 5.75 11.97 -5.87
N VAL A 129 5.61 13.30 -5.99
CA VAL A 129 6.76 14.22 -6.14
C VAL A 129 7.62 14.24 -4.89
N LEU A 130 7.00 14.30 -3.69
CA LEU A 130 7.74 14.25 -2.43
C LEU A 130 8.43 12.90 -2.24
N ALA A 131 7.78 11.79 -2.57
CA ALA A 131 8.39 10.47 -2.52
C ALA A 131 9.60 10.40 -3.48
N ALA A 132 9.46 10.86 -4.72
CA ALA A 132 10.54 10.88 -5.70
C ALA A 132 11.68 11.88 -5.39
N ALA A 133 11.43 12.87 -4.53
CA ALA A 133 12.45 13.82 -4.10
C ALA A 133 13.21 13.34 -2.85
N VAL A 134 12.59 12.47 -2.05
CA VAL A 134 13.16 11.92 -0.81
C VAL A 134 13.86 10.59 -1.07
N PHE A 135 13.40 9.81 -2.06
CA PHE A 135 13.95 8.51 -2.46
C PHE A 135 14.62 8.58 -3.82
#